data_AF-A0A7G1L4A4-F1
#
_entry.id   AF-A0A7G1L4A4-F1
#
_cell.length_a   1.000
_cell.length_b   1.000
_cell.length_c   1.000
_cell.angle_alpha   90.00
_cell.angle_beta   90.00
_cell.angle_gamma   90.00
#
_symmetry.space_group_name_H-M   'P 1'
#
loop_
_entity.id
_entity.type
_entity.pdbx_description
1 polymer ?
#
loop_
_entity_poly.entity_id
_entity_poly.type
_entity_poly.pdbx_seq_one_letter_code
_entity_poly.pdbx_strand_id
1 'polypeptide(L)'
;MVLDDVALICELDEQWAYVGNKQHRHWLWYAFDTKRKRVLAYTFGPRNDETCRRLLSLLSPFQIGFITSDDWGSYAREVPSEIHLTGKIFTQRIERNNLTLRTRIKRLARKTICFSRSVELHEKVIGAFIERHHFN
;
A
#
# COMPACT_ATOMS: atom_id res chain seq x y z
N MET A 1 8.12 31.96 -2.08
CA MET A 1 8.63 30.88 -2.95
C MET A 1 7.51 29.88 -3.15
N VAL A 2 6.88 29.92 -4.31
CA VAL A 2 5.82 28.98 -4.72
C VAL A 2 6.54 27.70 -5.13
N LEU A 3 6.47 26.65 -4.31
CA LEU A 3 6.81 25.32 -4.77
C LEU A 3 5.62 24.85 -5.59
N ASP A 4 5.85 24.54 -6.87
CA ASP A 4 4.87 24.01 -7.81
C ASP A 4 3.86 23.07 -7.13
N ASP A 5 2.58 23.45 -7.12
CA ASP A 5 1.44 22.64 -6.70
C ASP A 5 1.23 21.46 -7.68
N VAL A 6 2.21 20.57 -7.78
CA VAL A 6 2.06 19.35 -8.55
C VAL A 6 1.28 18.38 -7.70
N ALA A 7 -0.02 18.29 -8.00
CA ALA A 7 -0.92 17.30 -7.44
C ALA A 7 -0.29 15.89 -7.49
N LEU A 8 -0.41 15.14 -6.40
CA LEU A 8 0.14 13.79 -6.28
C LEU A 8 -0.61 12.83 -7.22
N ILE A 9 0.14 11.91 -7.84
CA ILE A 9 -0.42 10.73 -8.51
C ILE A 9 -0.07 9.52 -7.66
N CYS A 10 -1.09 8.89 -7.12
CA CYS A 10 -0.96 7.79 -6.18
C CYS A 10 -1.50 6.50 -6.78
N GLU A 11 -0.73 5.41 -6.70
CA GLU A 11 -1.24 4.06 -6.99
C GLU A 11 -1.56 3.36 -5.65
N LEU A 12 -2.71 2.69 -5.56
CA LEU A 12 -3.13 1.89 -4.42
C LEU A 12 -3.02 0.42 -4.77
N ASP A 13 -2.55 -0.37 -3.82
CA ASP A 13 -2.51 -1.82 -3.94
C ASP A 13 -2.40 -2.46 -2.55
N GLU A 14 -2.69 -3.75 -2.51
CA GLU A 14 -2.57 -4.56 -1.34
C GLU A 14 -1.69 -5.79 -1.58
N GLN A 15 -0.90 -6.15 -0.57
CA GLN A 15 -0.18 -7.42 -0.57
C GLN A 15 -0.29 -8.11 0.76
N TRP A 16 -0.46 -9.43 0.71
CA TRP A 16 -0.52 -10.26 1.89
C TRP A 16 0.71 -11.13 2.06
N ALA A 17 0.95 -11.46 3.33
CA ALA A 17 1.90 -12.44 3.82
C ALA A 17 1.24 -13.38 4.84
N TYR A 18 1.94 -14.44 5.25
CA TYR A 18 1.48 -15.34 6.30
C TYR A 18 2.08 -14.97 7.66
N VAL A 19 1.28 -15.05 8.72
CA VAL A 19 1.72 -14.80 10.10
C VAL A 19 1.28 -15.95 10.99
N GLY A 20 2.22 -16.55 11.72
CA GLY A 20 2.00 -17.71 12.60
C GLY A 20 1.89 -19.01 11.81
N ASN A 21 0.97 -19.09 10.85
CA ASN A 21 0.77 -20.26 9.99
C ASN A 21 0.27 -19.85 8.58
N LYS A 22 0.19 -20.82 7.66
CA LYS A 22 -0.22 -20.60 6.26
C LYS A 22 -1.73 -20.38 6.06
N GLN A 23 -2.55 -20.51 7.10
CA GLN A 23 -3.98 -20.21 7.05
C GLN A 23 -4.24 -18.74 7.38
N HIS A 24 -3.36 -18.12 8.16
CA HIS A 24 -3.53 -16.77 8.62
C HIS A 24 -2.83 -15.76 7.69
N ARG A 25 -3.61 -15.16 6.80
CA ARG A 25 -3.17 -14.11 5.88
C ARG A 25 -3.28 -12.74 6.56
N HIS A 26 -2.18 -12.01 6.54
CA HIS A 26 -2.11 -10.62 7.00
C HIS A 26 -1.84 -9.71 5.82
N TRP A 27 -2.68 -8.69 5.62
CA TRP A 27 -2.61 -7.81 4.46
C TRP A 27 -2.02 -6.45 4.84
N LEU A 28 -1.06 -6.01 4.03
CA LEU A 28 -0.58 -4.65 3.96
C LEU A 28 -1.31 -3.95 2.82
N TRP A 29 -1.97 -2.85 3.14
CA TRP A 29 -2.54 -1.90 2.19
C TRP A 29 -1.70 -0.65 2.19
N TYR A 30 -1.37 -0.10 1.02
CA TYR A 30 -0.58 1.12 0.98
C TYR A 30 -0.77 1.92 -0.31
N ALA A 31 -0.35 3.17 -0.21
CA ALA A 31 -0.46 4.19 -1.22
C ALA A 31 0.93 4.63 -1.67
N PHE A 32 1.20 4.57 -2.97
CA PHE A 32 2.53 4.83 -3.54
C PHE A 32 2.54 6.07 -4.45
N ASP A 33 3.34 7.07 -4.08
CA ASP A 33 3.62 8.24 -4.92
C ASP A 33 4.52 7.82 -6.10
N THR A 34 3.96 7.86 -7.30
CA THR A 34 4.67 7.45 -8.53
C THR A 34 5.82 8.37 -8.90
N LYS A 35 5.69 9.67 -8.60
CA LYS A 35 6.66 10.71 -8.97
C LYS A 35 7.85 10.69 -8.01
N ARG A 36 7.57 10.67 -6.71
CA ARG A 36 8.61 10.66 -5.66
C ARG A 36 9.08 9.25 -5.29
N LYS A 37 8.43 8.21 -5.81
CA LYS A 37 8.75 6.79 -5.58
C LYS A 37 8.76 6.41 -4.10
N ARG A 38 7.77 6.89 -3.35
CA ARG A 38 7.67 6.66 -1.90
C ARG A 38 6.27 6.23 -1.48
N VAL A 39 6.19 5.51 -0.38
CA VAL A 39 4.92 5.25 0.30
C VAL A 39 4.43 6.54 0.95
N LEU A 40 3.17 6.92 0.72
CA LEU A 40 2.51 8.08 1.34
C LEU A 40 1.81 7.70 2.64
N ALA A 41 1.10 6.57 2.61
CA ALA A 41 0.38 6.02 3.74
C ALA A 41 0.28 4.50 3.62
N TYR A 42 0.12 3.81 4.74
CA TYR A 42 -0.16 2.38 4.77
C TYR A 42 -1.03 2.03 5.98
N THR A 43 -1.74 0.91 5.88
CA THR A 43 -2.49 0.32 6.99
C THR A 43 -2.47 -1.20 6.88
N PHE A 44 -2.72 -1.88 7.99
CA PHE A 44 -2.97 -3.31 8.02
C PHE A 44 -4.45 -3.58 8.27
N GLY A 45 -4.96 -4.67 7.69
CA GLY A 45 -6.36 -5.07 7.87
C GLY A 45 -6.84 -6.01 6.77
N PRO A 46 -7.95 -6.72 6.98
CA PRO A 46 -8.49 -7.66 6.00
C PRO A 46 -8.80 -7.00 4.65
N ARG A 47 -8.95 -7.81 3.59
CA ARG A 47 -9.26 -7.27 2.26
C ARG A 47 -10.73 -6.83 2.14
N ASN A 48 -11.10 -5.70 2.75
CA ASN A 48 -12.47 -5.19 2.82
C ASN A 48 -12.55 -3.65 2.72
N ASP A 49 -13.78 -3.16 2.62
CA ASP A 49 -14.11 -1.74 2.43
C ASP A 49 -13.70 -0.88 3.64
N GLU A 50 -13.79 -1.43 4.84
CA GLU A 50 -13.36 -0.74 6.07
C GLU A 50 -11.85 -0.43 6.04
N THR A 51 -11.02 -1.39 5.64
CA THR A 51 -9.57 -1.19 5.55
C THR A 51 -9.23 -0.21 4.43
N CYS A 52 -9.96 -0.25 3.32
CA CYS A 52 -9.83 0.73 2.24
C CYS A 52 -10.11 2.16 2.75
N ARG A 53 -11.23 2.38 3.46
CA ARG A 53 -11.56 3.68 4.06
C ARG A 53 -10.51 4.18 5.04
N ARG A 54 -9.92 3.28 5.84
CA ARG A 54 -8.80 3.64 6.74
C ARG A 54 -7.61 4.16 5.95
N LEU A 55 -7.22 3.49 4.86
CA LEU A 55 -6.15 3.96 3.99
C LEU A 55 -6.47 5.34 3.39
N LEU A 56 -7.68 5.53 2.87
CA LEU A 56 -8.11 6.80 2.28
C LEU A 56 -8.15 7.94 3.32
N SER A 57 -8.54 7.65 4.56
CA SER A 57 -8.52 8.63 5.65
C SER A 57 -7.09 9.10 5.95
N LEU A 58 -6.11 8.20 5.94
CA LEU A 58 -4.68 8.55 6.09
C LEU A 58 -4.17 9.41 4.92
N LEU A 59 -4.80 9.30 3.75
CA LEU A 59 -4.47 10.10 2.57
C LEU A 59 -5.12 11.49 2.55
N SER A 60 -6.12 11.75 3.40
CA SER A 60 -6.83 13.03 3.44
C SER A 60 -5.96 14.28 3.63
N PRO A 61 -4.79 14.25 4.32
CA PRO A 61 -3.92 15.43 4.42
C PRO A 61 -3.12 15.73 3.13
N PHE A 62 -3.12 14.83 2.15
CA PHE A 62 -2.33 14.97 0.93
C PHE A 62 -3.16 15.55 -0.21
N GLN A 63 -2.55 16.46 -0.98
CA GLN A 63 -3.16 17.01 -2.18
C GLN A 63 -3.00 16.04 -3.37
N ILE A 64 -3.89 15.05 -3.45
CA ILE A 64 -3.90 14.00 -4.47
C ILE A 64 -4.75 14.44 -5.66
N GLY A 65 -4.14 14.47 -6.85
CA GLY A 65 -4.85 14.76 -8.10
C GLY A 65 -5.48 13.53 -8.72
N PHE A 66 -4.78 12.39 -8.65
CA PHE A 66 -5.28 11.11 -9.19
C PHE A 66 -4.91 9.93 -8.29
N ILE A 67 -5.88 9.04 -8.12
CA ILE A 67 -5.73 7.74 -7.49
C ILE A 67 -5.89 6.67 -8.56
N THR A 68 -4.92 5.76 -8.67
CA THR A 68 -5.02 4.61 -9.57
C THR A 68 -5.06 3.31 -8.77
N SER A 69 -5.86 2.36 -9.21
CA SER A 69 -5.93 1.03 -8.60
C SER A 69 -6.29 -0.02 -9.64
N ASP A 70 -6.26 -1.29 -9.23
CA ASP A 70 -6.92 -2.34 -9.99
C ASP A 70 -8.46 -2.22 -9.86
N ASP A 71 -9.16 -3.07 -10.60
CA ASP A 71 -10.63 -3.09 -10.66
C ASP A 71 -11.25 -3.83 -9.46
N TRP A 72 -10.60 -3.79 -8.29
CA TRP A 72 -11.14 -4.42 -7.11
C TRP A 72 -12.31 -3.60 -6.53
N GLY A 73 -13.40 -4.30 -6.19
CA GLY A 73 -14.67 -3.67 -5.84
C GLY A 73 -14.62 -2.73 -4.63
N SER A 74 -13.68 -2.91 -3.70
CA SER A 74 -13.50 -1.97 -2.59
C SER A 74 -13.03 -0.60 -3.07
N TYR A 75 -12.10 -0.55 -4.04
CA TYR A 75 -11.66 0.74 -4.60
C TYR A 75 -12.77 1.41 -5.37
N ALA A 76 -13.52 0.66 -6.18
CA ALA A 76 -14.65 1.19 -6.95
C ALA A 76 -15.78 1.77 -6.06
N ARG A 77 -15.94 1.28 -4.82
CA ARG A 77 -16.95 1.80 -3.88
C ARG A 77 -16.47 2.96 -3.02
N GLU A 78 -15.20 2.96 -2.64
CA GLU A 78 -14.68 3.85 -1.59
C GLU A 78 -13.83 5.01 -2.14
N VAL A 79 -13.20 4.85 -3.31
CA VAL A 79 -12.41 5.92 -3.94
C VAL A 79 -13.36 6.88 -4.67
N PRO A 80 -13.23 8.21 -4.48
CA PRO A 80 -14.04 9.18 -5.22
C PRO A 80 -13.83 9.04 -6.72
N SER A 81 -14.93 8.86 -7.47
CA SER A 81 -14.88 8.52 -8.89
C SER A 81 -14.29 9.64 -9.76
N GLU A 82 -14.32 10.88 -9.27
CA GLU A 82 -13.78 12.06 -9.96
C GLU A 82 -12.25 12.02 -10.10
N ILE A 83 -11.58 11.32 -9.19
CA ILE A 83 -10.11 11.22 -9.15
C ILE A 83 -9.62 9.78 -9.36
N HIS A 84 -10.53 8.82 -9.57
CA HIS A 84 -10.21 7.40 -9.65
C HIS A 84 -10.00 6.94 -11.10
N LEU A 85 -8.81 6.39 -11.38
CA LEU A 85 -8.47 5.76 -12.64
C LEU A 85 -8.22 4.26 -12.43
N THR A 86 -9.03 3.40 -13.02
CA THR A 86 -8.87 1.95 -12.92
C THR A 86 -8.10 1.37 -14.10
N GLY A 87 -7.27 0.37 -13.83
CA GLY A 87 -6.65 -0.44 -14.87
C GLY A 87 -5.18 -0.76 -14.59
N LYS A 88 -4.77 -1.97 -14.99
CA LYS A 88 -3.43 -2.51 -14.73
C LYS A 88 -2.30 -1.63 -15.27
N ILE A 89 -2.53 -0.93 -16.38
CA ILE A 89 -1.55 -0.01 -16.98
C ILE A 89 -1.11 1.07 -15.97
N PHE A 90 -2.00 1.43 -15.03
CA PHE A 90 -1.78 2.48 -14.04
C PHE A 90 -1.29 1.97 -12.68
N THR A 91 -1.05 0.66 -12.50
CA THR A 91 -0.58 0.06 -11.24
C THR A 91 0.84 -0.53 -11.35
N GLN A 92 1.51 -0.34 -12.49
CA GLN A 92 2.78 -0.98 -12.75
C GLN A 92 3.91 -0.54 -11.78
N ARG A 93 3.88 0.69 -11.24
CA ARG A 93 4.95 1.15 -10.34
C ARG A 93 4.77 0.56 -8.95
N ILE A 94 3.55 0.51 -8.43
CA ILE A 94 3.28 -0.12 -7.13
C ILE A 94 3.48 -1.64 -7.18
N GLU A 95 3.16 -2.29 -8.30
CA GLU A 95 3.50 -3.71 -8.50
C GLU A 95 5.02 -3.96 -8.45
N ARG A 96 5.82 -3.08 -9.07
CA ARG A 96 7.28 -3.14 -8.98
C ARG A 96 7.77 -2.87 -7.55
N ASN A 97 7.13 -1.94 -6.84
CA ASN A 97 7.44 -1.67 -5.44
C ASN A 97 7.10 -2.87 -4.53
N ASN A 98 5.99 -3.58 -4.78
CA ASN A 98 5.66 -4.82 -4.09
C ASN A 98 6.78 -5.86 -4.22
N LEU A 99 7.33 -6.02 -5.42
CA LEU A 99 8.46 -6.92 -5.64
C LEU A 99 9.70 -6.48 -4.84
N THR A 100 9.97 -5.17 -4.80
CA THR A 100 11.07 -4.60 -4.02
C THR A 100 10.89 -4.87 -2.53
N LEU A 101 9.69 -4.62 -1.99
CA LEU A 101 9.35 -4.88 -0.59
C LEU A 101 9.50 -6.36 -0.24
N ARG A 102 9.00 -7.29 -1.07
CA ARG A 102 9.15 -8.75 -0.85
C ARG A 102 10.60 -9.21 -0.92
N THR A 103 11.42 -8.54 -1.72
CA THR A 103 12.85 -8.86 -1.85
C THR A 103 13.61 -8.45 -0.59
N ARG A 104 13.35 -7.24 -0.09
CA ARG A 104 14.05 -6.66 1.07
C ARG A 104 13.48 -7.13 2.41
N ILE A 105 12.18 -7.38 2.47
CA ILE A 105 11.47 -7.91 3.64
C ILE A 105 11.01 -9.32 3.33
N LYS A 106 11.87 -10.32 3.60
CA LYS A 106 11.54 -11.74 3.33
C LYS A 106 10.27 -12.22 4.03
N ARG A 107 9.85 -11.56 5.11
CA ARG A 107 8.59 -11.81 5.83
C ARG A 107 7.34 -11.52 4.98
N LEU A 108 7.45 -10.68 3.94
CA LEU A 108 6.37 -10.43 2.97
C LEU A 108 6.30 -11.49 1.86
N ALA A 109 7.27 -12.40 1.77
CA ALA A 109 7.31 -13.39 0.70
C ALA A 109 6.39 -14.59 0.99
N ARG A 110 5.43 -14.84 0.08
CA ARG A 110 4.33 -15.81 0.23
C ARG A 110 4.74 -17.30 0.26
N LYS A 111 5.94 -17.66 -0.23
CA LYS A 111 6.40 -19.05 -0.40
C LYS A 111 7.67 -19.38 0.41
N THR A 112 7.87 -18.73 1.55
CA THR A 112 9.09 -18.91 2.35
C THR A 112 8.79 -19.49 3.73
N ILE A 113 9.81 -20.10 4.35
CA ILE A 113 9.78 -20.49 5.77
C ILE A 113 9.96 -19.29 6.72
N CYS A 114 10.24 -18.10 6.19
CA CYS A 114 10.58 -16.89 6.93
C CYS A 114 9.33 -16.08 7.31
N PHE A 115 8.32 -16.69 7.91
CA PHE A 115 7.10 -16.00 8.36
C PHE A 115 7.26 -15.45 9.78
N SER A 116 6.48 -14.41 10.10
CA SER A 116 6.48 -13.83 11.45
C SER A 116 5.63 -14.69 12.38
N ARG A 117 6.02 -14.85 13.64
CA ARG A 117 5.25 -15.62 14.63
C ARG A 117 4.11 -14.81 15.26
N SER A 118 4.25 -13.50 15.30
CA SER A 118 3.26 -12.56 15.87
C SER A 118 2.91 -11.49 14.83
N VAL A 119 1.64 -11.08 14.82
CA VAL A 119 1.13 -9.95 14.01
C VAL A 119 1.81 -8.67 14.40
N GLU A 120 1.91 -8.39 15.70
CA GLU A 120 2.54 -7.17 16.22
C GLU A 120 3.99 -7.02 15.71
N LEU A 121 4.78 -8.10 15.78
CA LEU A 121 6.15 -8.06 15.27
C LEU A 121 6.19 -7.91 13.75
N HIS A 122 5.24 -8.52 13.04
CA HIS A 122 5.15 -8.43 11.59
C HIS A 122 4.92 -6.99 11.16
N GLU A 123 3.93 -6.33 11.76
CA GLU A 123 3.57 -4.95 11.49
C GLU A 123 4.69 -3.99 11.86
N LYS A 124 5.30 -4.15 13.04
CA LYS A 124 6.44 -3.31 13.48
C LYS A 124 7.64 -3.39 12.53
N VAL A 125 8.00 -4.60 12.07
CA VAL A 125 9.13 -4.78 11.15
C VAL A 125 8.85 -4.13 9.79
N ILE A 126 7.63 -4.28 9.27
CA ILE A 126 7.23 -3.66 8.00
C ILE A 126 7.17 -2.14 8.16
N GLY A 127 6.51 -1.64 9.20
CA GLY A 127 6.38 -0.22 9.49
C GLY A 127 7.74 0.47 9.62
N ALA A 128 8.62 -0.06 10.47
CA ALA A 128 9.96 0.49 10.66
C ALA A 128 10.79 0.49 9.36
N PHE A 129 10.60 -0.50 8.48
CA PHE A 129 11.26 -0.51 7.18
C PHE A 129 10.70 0.59 6.26
N ILE A 130 9.38 0.75 6.20
CA ILE A 130 8.73 1.76 5.37
C ILE A 130 9.15 3.17 5.85
N GLU A 131 9.05 3.42 7.15
CA GLU A 131 9.52 4.65 7.82
C GLU A 131 10.95 4.99 7.44
N ARG A 132 11.87 4.02 7.54
CA ARG A 132 13.29 4.26 7.26
C ARG A 132 13.58 4.57 5.78
N HIS A 133 12.85 3.97 4.84
CA HIS A 133 13.21 3.98 3.42
C HIS A 133 12.31 4.82 2.51
N HIS A 134 11.15 5.25 3.00
CA HIS A 134 10.18 5.98 2.16
C HIS A 134 9.76 7.33 2.76
N PHE A 135 9.97 7.57 4.05
CA PHE A 135 9.61 8.84 4.69
C PHE A 135 10.81 9.76 5.02
N ASN A 136 12.05 9.28 4.87
CA ASN A 136 13.29 10.06 5.04
C ASN A 136 13.87 10.50 3.70
#